data_AF-A0A9D6HYG2-F1
#
_entry.id   AF-A0A9D6HYG2-F1
#
_cell.length_a   1.000
_cell.length_b   1.000
_cell.length_c   1.000
_cell.angle_alpha   90.00
_cell.angle_beta   90.00
_cell.angle_gamma   90.00
#
_symmetry.space_group_name_H-M   'P 1'
#
loop_
_entity.id
_entity.type
_entity.pdbx_description
1 polymer ?
#
loop_
_entity_poly.entity_id
_entity_poly.type
_entity_poly.pdbx_seq_one_letter_code
_entity_poly.pdbx_strand_id
1 'polypeptide(L)'
;MPEYEDELVTRVVAELKGPVALDPALDQRIMVHVRAHPRRRRAWLFRSRTFSVTPLGLLARAAVLAAIVAGATLAVSRSRPAPEVVAATNAVPFVLYAPGAHSVALVGDFNGWDKAATPLRATGSGGAWVVTVPLPPGRYRYAFLIDGTRWLADPGAPRAADDDFGTPNSVLTVGT
;
A
#
# COMPACT_ATOMS: atom_id res chain seq x y z
N MET A 1 -36.53 8.70 33.13
CA MET A 1 -36.62 8.38 31.70
C MET A 1 -35.26 8.03 31.04
N PRO A 2 -34.40 7.17 31.61
CA PRO A 2 -33.21 6.65 30.90
C PRO A 2 -33.45 5.30 30.18
N GLU A 3 -34.50 4.54 30.52
CA GLU A 3 -34.75 3.20 29.95
C GLU A 3 -35.09 3.20 28.45
N TYR A 4 -35.65 4.29 27.91
CA TYR A 4 -36.11 4.36 26.52
C TYR A 4 -34.96 4.45 25.50
N GLU A 5 -33.85 5.09 25.89
CA GLU A 5 -32.67 5.27 25.04
C GLU A 5 -31.91 3.95 24.85
N ASP A 6 -31.78 3.15 25.91
CA ASP A 6 -31.07 1.87 25.86
C ASP A 6 -31.80 0.84 24.99
N GLU A 7 -33.14 0.84 24.99
CA GLU A 7 -33.94 -0.05 24.15
C GLU A 7 -33.83 0.30 22.66
N LEU A 8 -33.83 1.61 22.33
CA LEU A 8 -33.64 2.09 20.97
C LEU A 8 -32.24 1.77 20.45
N VAL A 9 -31.21 2.03 21.24
CA VAL A 9 -29.82 1.71 20.89
C VAL A 9 -29.66 0.21 20.67
N THR A 10 -30.24 -0.61 21.56
CA THR A 10 -30.18 -2.08 21.45
C THR A 10 -30.88 -2.57 20.18
N ARG A 11 -32.02 -1.98 19.82
CA ARG A 11 -32.77 -2.34 18.62
C ARG A 11 -32.04 -1.96 17.33
N VAL A 12 -31.45 -0.77 17.28
CA VAL A 12 -30.66 -0.31 16.12
C VAL A 12 -29.40 -1.18 15.95
N VAL A 13 -28.73 -1.53 17.06
CA VAL A 13 -27.56 -2.42 17.02
C VAL A 13 -27.94 -3.83 16.57
N ALA A 14 -29.10 -4.35 16.97
CA ALA A 14 -29.59 -5.64 16.52
C ALA A 14 -29.89 -5.65 15.01
N GLU A 15 -30.49 -4.57 14.49
CA GLU A 15 -30.81 -4.40 13.07
C GLU A 15 -29.53 -4.27 12.22
N LEU A 16 -28.55 -3.49 12.67
CA LEU A 16 -27.27 -3.30 11.96
C LEU A 16 -26.39 -4.56 11.96
N LYS A 17 -26.57 -5.47 12.91
CA LYS A 17 -25.88 -6.77 12.96
C LYS A 17 -26.55 -7.84 12.08
N GLY A 18 -27.70 -7.54 11.48
CA GLY A 18 -28.36 -8.42 10.53
C GLY A 18 -27.46 -8.70 9.31
N PRO A 19 -27.44 -9.93 8.78
CA PRO A 19 -26.67 -10.23 7.58
C PRO A 19 -27.22 -9.42 6.40
N VAL A 20 -26.38 -8.56 5.82
CA VAL A 20 -26.69 -7.83 4.60
C VAL A 20 -26.75 -8.82 3.45
N ALA A 21 -27.96 -9.14 2.99
CA ALA A 21 -28.17 -9.96 1.80
C ALA A 21 -27.73 -9.17 0.56
N LEU A 22 -26.55 -9.49 0.04
CA LEU A 22 -26.10 -8.98 -1.27
C LEU A 22 -26.92 -9.67 -2.37
N ASP A 23 -27.40 -8.90 -3.34
CA ASP A 23 -28.08 -9.43 -4.51
C ASP A 23 -27.16 -10.39 -5.27
N PRO A 24 -27.54 -11.67 -5.49
CA PRO A 24 -26.73 -12.64 -6.21
C PRO A 24 -26.32 -12.19 -7.62
N ALA A 25 -27.13 -11.32 -8.25
CA ALA A 25 -26.81 -10.77 -9.56
C ALA A 25 -25.68 -9.72 -9.49
N LEU A 26 -25.56 -8.99 -8.37
CA LEU A 26 -24.47 -8.05 -8.13
C LEU A 26 -23.15 -8.81 -7.93
N ASP A 27 -23.17 -9.88 -7.15
CA ASP A 27 -22.01 -10.75 -6.94
C ASP A 27 -21.50 -11.33 -8.26
N GLN A 28 -22.41 -11.80 -9.11
CA GLN A 28 -22.03 -12.31 -10.43
C GLN A 28 -21.41 -11.22 -11.32
N ARG A 29 -21.96 -10.01 -11.33
CA ARG A 29 -21.41 -8.89 -12.12
C ARG A 29 -20.01 -8.48 -11.65
N ILE A 30 -19.77 -8.48 -10.34
CA ILE A 30 -18.47 -8.17 -9.77
C ILE A 30 -17.47 -9.31 -10.06
N MET A 31 -17.87 -10.57 -9.89
CA MET A 31 -17.01 -11.73 -10.13
C MET A 31 -16.60 -11.90 -11.59
N VAL A 32 -17.47 -11.56 -12.55
CA VAL A 32 -17.13 -11.55 -13.99
C VAL A 32 -16.03 -10.52 -14.27
N HIS A 33 -16.10 -9.35 -13.63
CA HIS A 33 -15.09 -8.29 -13.82
C HIS A 33 -13.72 -8.65 -13.23
N VAL A 34 -13.70 -9.38 -12.11
CA VAL A 34 -12.47 -9.84 -11.43
C VAL A 34 -11.75 -10.93 -12.23
N ARG A 35 -12.48 -11.88 -12.84
CA ARG A 35 -11.87 -13.00 -13.61
C ARG A 35 -11.30 -12.59 -14.96
N ALA A 36 -11.77 -11.49 -15.54
CA ALA A 36 -11.28 -10.99 -16.82
C ALA A 36 -9.88 -10.34 -16.76
N HIS A 37 -9.31 -10.18 -15.56
CA HIS A 37 -7.97 -9.60 -15.38
C HIS A 37 -6.92 -10.69 -15.10
N PRO A 38 -6.22 -11.20 -16.14
CA PRO A 38 -5.09 -12.09 -15.90
C PRO A 38 -4.01 -11.35 -15.11
N ARG A 39 -3.68 -11.88 -13.92
CA ARG A 39 -2.51 -11.48 -13.14
C ARG A 39 -1.23 -11.73 -13.95
N ARG A 40 -0.85 -10.76 -14.79
CA ARG A 40 0.47 -10.75 -15.41
C ARG A 40 1.50 -10.48 -14.32
N ARG A 41 2.25 -11.50 -13.92
CA ARG A 41 3.53 -11.34 -13.23
C ARG A 41 4.41 -10.44 -14.12
N ARG A 42 4.72 -9.22 -13.67
CA ARG A 42 5.59 -8.31 -14.42
C ARG A 42 7.01 -8.39 -13.87
N ALA A 43 7.88 -8.94 -14.72
CA ALA A 43 9.32 -9.05 -14.61
C ALA A 43 10.02 -7.68 -14.65
N TRP A 44 9.72 -6.79 -13.69
CA TRP A 44 10.36 -5.48 -13.56
C TRP A 44 11.69 -5.53 -12.77
N LEU A 45 12.01 -6.67 -12.14
CA LEU A 45 13.27 -6.88 -11.42
C LEU A 45 14.54 -6.85 -12.31
N PHE A 46 14.40 -6.82 -13.64
CA PHE A 46 15.55 -6.91 -14.54
C PHE A 46 15.59 -5.81 -15.61
N ARG A 47 15.33 -4.56 -15.23
CA ARG A 47 15.82 -3.43 -16.03
C ARG A 47 17.23 -3.07 -15.58
N SER A 48 18.22 -3.70 -16.21
CA SER A 48 19.63 -3.35 -16.05
C SER A 48 19.84 -1.89 -16.47
N ARG A 49 20.14 -1.02 -15.48
CA ARG A 49 20.73 0.28 -15.74
C ARG A 49 22.17 0.04 -16.17
N THR A 50 22.49 0.32 -17.43
CA THR A 50 23.85 0.42 -17.91
C THR A 50 24.50 1.64 -17.25
N PHE A 51 25.43 1.40 -16.33
CA PHE A 51 26.32 2.42 -15.79
C PHE A 51 27.50 2.58 -16.75
N SER A 52 27.71 3.77 -17.30
CA SER A 52 28.93 4.11 -18.04
C SER A 52 30.05 4.40 -17.03
N VAL A 53 31.03 3.52 -16.96
CA VAL A 53 32.26 3.76 -16.18
C VAL A 53 33.19 4.60 -17.03
N THR A 54 33.53 5.81 -16.59
CA THR A 54 34.51 6.67 -17.25
C THR A 54 35.95 6.27 -16.88
N PRO A 55 36.93 6.45 -17.79
CA PRO A 55 38.28 5.89 -17.66
C PRO A 55 39.14 6.44 -16.51
N LEU A 56 38.69 7.48 -15.80
CA LEU A 56 39.40 8.00 -14.61
C LEU A 56 38.97 7.33 -13.28
N GLY A 57 38.07 6.33 -13.31
CA GLY A 57 37.67 5.51 -12.15
C GLY A 57 38.43 4.19 -11.99
N LEU A 58 39.47 3.95 -12.81
CA LEU A 58 40.13 2.64 -12.95
C LEU A 58 41.38 2.43 -12.06
N LEU A 59 41.89 3.46 -11.37
CA LEU A 59 43.04 3.30 -10.47
C LEU A 59 42.68 2.93 -9.02
N ALA A 60 41.40 2.92 -8.64
CA ALA A 60 40.97 2.48 -7.31
C ALA A 60 40.46 1.02 -7.25
N ARG A 61 40.59 0.22 -8.33
CA ARG A 61 40.13 -1.19 -8.36
C ARG A 61 41.22 -2.25 -8.56
N ALA A 62 42.50 -1.86 -8.70
CA ALA A 62 43.60 -2.81 -8.90
C ALA A 62 44.18 -3.40 -7.60
N ALA A 63 43.86 -2.87 -6.41
CA ALA A 63 44.35 -3.41 -5.14
C ALA A 63 43.50 -4.56 -4.55
N VAL A 64 42.40 -4.96 -5.21
CA VAL A 64 41.42 -5.91 -4.64
C VAL A 64 41.63 -7.37 -5.10
N LEU A 65 42.52 -7.63 -6.07
CA LEU A 65 42.69 -8.97 -6.64
C LEU A 65 43.74 -9.87 -5.97
N ALA A 66 44.53 -9.37 -5.00
CA ALA A 66 45.52 -10.19 -4.28
C ALA A 66 45.04 -10.78 -2.93
N ALA A 67 43.90 -10.32 -2.39
CA ALA A 67 43.40 -10.76 -1.07
C ALA A 67 42.40 -11.94 -1.13
N ILE A 68 42.03 -12.41 -2.32
CA ILE A 68 40.93 -13.38 -2.49
C ILE A 68 41.38 -14.84 -2.31
N VAL A 69 42.69 -15.15 -2.30
CA VAL A 69 43.19 -16.54 -2.19
C VAL A 69 43.60 -16.95 -0.76
N ALA A 70 43.88 -16.00 0.15
CA ALA A 70 44.32 -16.32 1.52
C ALA A 70 43.22 -16.25 2.60
N GLY A 71 42.08 -15.58 2.34
CA GLY A 71 40.99 -15.40 3.31
C GLY A 71 39.96 -16.54 3.34
N ALA A 72 40.17 -17.62 2.58
CA ALA A 72 39.19 -18.70 2.40
C ALA A 72 39.20 -19.77 3.50
N THR A 73 40.05 -19.67 4.54
CA THR A 73 40.15 -20.70 5.59
C THR A 73 39.60 -20.32 6.96
N LEU A 74 39.08 -19.11 7.18
CA LEU A 74 38.49 -18.76 8.48
C LEU A 74 37.13 -18.08 8.32
N ALA A 75 36.11 -18.89 8.60
CA ALA A 75 34.79 -18.44 9.02
C ALA A 75 33.97 -17.61 8.02
N VAL A 76 33.64 -18.22 6.87
CA VAL A 76 32.29 -17.98 6.32
C VAL A 76 31.31 -18.75 7.20
N SER A 77 31.07 -18.22 8.41
CA SER A 77 29.85 -18.50 9.14
C SER A 77 28.73 -18.01 8.25
N ARG A 78 28.17 -18.91 7.45
CA ARG A 78 26.94 -18.66 6.72
C ARG A 78 25.87 -18.51 7.79
N SER A 79 25.67 -17.28 8.26
CA SER A 79 24.45 -16.87 8.93
C SER A 79 23.33 -17.24 7.97
N ARG A 80 22.73 -18.41 8.20
CA ARG A 80 21.48 -18.78 7.57
C ARG A 80 20.54 -17.64 7.93
N PRO A 81 20.04 -16.83 6.98
CA PRO A 81 19.01 -15.87 7.33
C PRO A 81 17.91 -16.69 8.01
N ALA A 82 17.59 -16.33 9.25
CA ALA A 82 16.42 -16.89 9.93
C ALA A 82 15.25 -16.80 8.93
N PRO A 83 14.34 -17.79 8.89
CA PRO A 83 13.16 -17.65 8.06
C PRO A 83 12.53 -16.30 8.41
N GLU A 84 12.57 -15.37 7.46
CA GLU A 84 11.91 -14.08 7.58
C GLU A 84 10.46 -14.46 7.87
N VAL A 85 10.01 -14.22 9.10
CA VAL A 85 8.62 -14.42 9.46
C VAL A 85 7.89 -13.37 8.65
N VAL A 86 7.49 -13.75 7.43
CA VAL A 86 6.72 -12.88 6.54
C VAL A 86 5.42 -12.63 7.28
N ALA A 87 5.36 -11.51 7.99
CA ALA A 87 4.18 -11.12 8.72
C ALA A 87 3.00 -11.20 7.75
N ALA A 88 1.94 -11.90 8.14
CA ALA A 88 0.77 -12.05 7.29
C ALA A 88 0.25 -10.66 6.92
N THR A 89 0.28 -10.33 5.63
CA THR A 89 -0.20 -9.03 5.13
C THR A 89 -1.62 -9.18 4.59
N ASN A 90 -2.47 -8.22 4.90
CA ASN A 90 -3.79 -8.06 4.29
C ASN A 90 -3.69 -7.18 3.05
N ALA A 91 -4.30 -7.60 1.95
CA ALA A 91 -4.36 -6.81 0.73
C ALA A 91 -5.47 -5.76 0.86
N VAL A 92 -5.11 -4.50 1.13
CA VAL A 92 -6.06 -3.42 1.35
C VAL A 92 -6.24 -2.59 0.08
N PRO A 93 -7.44 -2.51 -0.52
CA PRO A 93 -7.72 -1.63 -1.63
C PRO A 93 -7.93 -0.19 -1.16
N PHE A 94 -7.30 0.76 -1.85
CA PHE A 94 -7.52 2.19 -1.71
C PHE A 94 -8.14 2.70 -3.01
N VAL A 95 -9.24 3.43 -2.89
CA VAL A 95 -10.00 3.94 -4.03
C VAL A 95 -10.26 5.43 -3.82
N LEU A 96 -10.05 6.23 -4.86
CA LEU A 96 -10.40 7.65 -4.87
C LEU A 96 -11.17 7.99 -6.14
N TYR A 97 -12.26 8.74 -5.99
CA TYR A 97 -12.93 9.38 -7.10
C TYR A 97 -12.38 10.80 -7.30
N ALA A 98 -11.62 11.00 -8.37
CA ALA A 98 -10.99 12.27 -8.72
C ALA A 98 -11.05 12.49 -10.25
N PRO A 99 -12.22 12.88 -10.78
CA PRO A 99 -12.37 13.22 -12.19
C PRO A 99 -11.51 14.43 -12.54
N GLY A 100 -10.80 14.36 -13.65
CA GLY A 100 -9.90 15.42 -14.11
C GLY A 100 -8.50 15.42 -13.50
N ALA A 101 -8.22 14.55 -12.51
CA ALA A 101 -6.85 14.34 -12.04
C ALA A 101 -5.99 13.75 -13.16
N HIS A 102 -4.73 14.16 -13.24
CA HIS A 102 -3.72 13.59 -14.14
C HIS A 102 -2.90 12.49 -13.45
N SER A 103 -2.76 12.58 -12.13
CA SER A 103 -2.09 11.59 -11.30
C SER A 103 -2.66 11.59 -9.88
N VAL A 104 -2.68 10.41 -9.27
CA VAL A 104 -3.01 10.23 -7.85
C VAL A 104 -1.98 9.31 -7.24
N ALA A 105 -1.43 9.68 -6.09
CA ALA A 105 -0.54 8.85 -5.29
C ALA A 105 -1.11 8.63 -3.88
N LEU A 106 -0.88 7.44 -3.33
CA LEU A 106 -1.15 7.13 -1.95
C LEU A 106 0.12 7.40 -1.13
N VAL A 107 0.01 8.17 -0.06
CA VAL A 107 1.16 8.58 0.74
C VAL A 107 0.84 8.32 2.20
N GLY A 108 1.70 7.62 2.93
CA GLY A 108 1.42 7.26 4.33
C GLY A 108 2.56 6.54 5.03
N ASP A 109 2.28 6.08 6.25
CA ASP A 109 3.31 5.48 7.12
C ASP A 109 3.98 4.25 6.48
N PHE A 110 3.23 3.44 5.72
CA PHE A 110 3.74 2.21 5.07
C PHE A 110 4.71 2.47 3.90
N ASN A 111 4.79 3.70 3.37
CA ASN A 111 5.75 4.07 2.32
C ASN A 111 6.65 5.24 2.74
N GLY A 112 6.74 5.52 4.04
CA GLY A 112 7.59 6.59 4.57
C GLY A 112 7.19 7.98 4.08
N TRP A 113 5.90 8.18 3.76
CA TRP A 113 5.37 9.42 3.19
C TRP A 113 6.02 9.83 1.86
N ASP A 114 6.52 8.87 1.08
CA ASP A 114 7.07 9.11 -0.25
C ASP A 114 5.94 9.28 -1.29
N LYS A 115 5.92 10.47 -1.93
CA LYS A 115 4.94 10.89 -2.95
C LYS A 115 4.99 10.06 -4.24
N ALA A 116 6.12 9.41 -4.53
CA ALA A 116 6.34 8.66 -5.76
C ALA A 116 6.25 7.13 -5.57
N ALA A 117 6.28 6.64 -4.33
CA ALA A 117 6.38 5.22 -4.03
C ALA A 117 5.11 4.42 -4.35
N THR A 118 3.92 5.04 -4.27
CA THR A 118 2.65 4.30 -4.40
C THR A 118 1.63 5.03 -5.30
N PRO A 119 1.87 5.11 -6.62
CA PRO A 119 0.90 5.71 -7.56
C PRO A 119 -0.35 4.84 -7.73
N LEU A 120 -1.51 5.47 -7.76
CA LEU A 120 -2.78 4.83 -8.12
C LEU A 120 -2.93 4.72 -9.64
N ARG A 121 -3.71 3.75 -10.08
CA ARG A 121 -4.09 3.56 -11.49
C ARG A 121 -5.50 4.08 -11.72
N ALA A 122 -5.70 4.84 -12.80
CA ALA A 122 -7.03 5.21 -13.25
C ALA A 122 -7.80 3.97 -13.77
N THR A 123 -9.06 3.85 -13.37
CA THR A 123 -9.98 2.80 -13.79
C THR A 123 -10.92 3.36 -14.86
N GLY A 124 -10.54 3.16 -16.13
CA GLY A 124 -11.33 3.62 -17.29
C GLY A 124 -11.47 5.14 -17.37
N SER A 125 -12.51 5.61 -18.06
CA SER A 125 -12.81 7.04 -18.26
C SER A 125 -13.59 7.68 -17.11
N GLY A 126 -13.93 6.93 -16.06
CA GLY A 126 -14.85 7.35 -15.01
C GLY A 126 -14.24 8.26 -13.94
N GLY A 127 -12.93 8.48 -13.92
CA GLY A 127 -12.26 9.30 -12.88
C GLY A 127 -12.03 8.59 -11.56
N ALA A 128 -12.24 7.27 -11.49
CA ALA A 128 -11.87 6.46 -10.34
C ALA A 128 -10.39 6.04 -10.41
N TRP A 129 -9.72 6.04 -9.27
CA TRP A 129 -8.32 5.68 -9.09
C TRP A 129 -8.20 4.58 -8.05
N VAL A 130 -7.37 3.57 -8.30
CA VAL A 130 -7.22 2.42 -7.39
C VAL A 130 -5.77 1.96 -7.23
N VAL A 131 -5.45 1.50 -6.02
CA VAL A 131 -4.25 0.70 -5.71
C VAL A 131 -4.59 -0.32 -4.63
N THR A 132 -3.89 -1.44 -4.60
CA THR A 132 -3.99 -2.42 -3.50
C THR A 132 -2.63 -2.54 -2.84
N VAL A 133 -2.57 -2.29 -1.53
CA VAL A 133 -1.33 -2.32 -0.76
C VAL A 133 -1.38 -3.48 0.25
N PRO A 134 -0.38 -4.38 0.26
CA PRO A 134 -0.26 -5.38 1.30
C PRO A 134 0.20 -4.72 2.60
N LEU A 135 -0.64 -4.74 3.64
CA LEU A 135 -0.36 -4.14 4.94
C LEU A 135 -0.44 -5.21 6.04
N PRO A 136 0.60 -5.36 6.88
CA PRO A 136 0.46 -6.16 8.09
C PRO A 136 -0.53 -5.50 9.07
N PRO A 137 -1.07 -6.26 10.05
CA PRO A 137 -1.92 -5.71 11.09
C PRO A 137 -1.27 -4.50 11.78
N GLY A 138 -2.04 -3.44 12.00
CA GLY A 138 -1.51 -2.19 12.53
C GLY A 138 -2.39 -0.98 12.21
N ARG A 139 -1.99 0.18 12.75
CA ARG A 139 -2.64 1.46 12.53
C ARG A 139 -1.74 2.33 11.66
N TYR A 140 -2.28 2.83 10.55
CA TYR A 140 -1.56 3.59 9.54
C TYR A 140 -2.24 4.93 9.29
N ARG A 141 -1.46 5.99 9.16
CA ARG A 141 -1.90 7.27 8.60
C ARG A 141 -1.59 7.33 7.12
N TYR A 142 -2.49 7.92 6.35
CA TYR A 142 -2.31 8.12 4.92
C TYR A 142 -3.12 9.30 4.38
N ALA A 143 -2.80 9.72 3.16
CA ALA A 143 -3.55 10.68 2.37
C ALA A 143 -3.36 10.39 0.88
N PHE A 144 -4.24 10.95 0.05
CA PHE A 144 -4.07 10.99 -1.39
C PHE A 144 -3.38 12.30 -1.80
N LEU A 145 -2.41 12.19 -2.71
CA LEU A 145 -1.78 13.33 -3.37
C LEU A 145 -2.23 13.37 -4.83
N ILE A 146 -3.00 14.39 -5.18
CA ILE A 146 -3.50 14.62 -6.53
C ILE A 146 -2.57 15.59 -7.24
N ASP A 147 -2.13 15.23 -8.45
CA ASP A 147 -1.31 16.06 -9.33
C ASP A 147 -0.05 16.63 -8.66
N GLY A 148 0.51 15.87 -7.72
CA GLY A 148 1.73 16.23 -6.98
C GLY A 148 1.59 17.39 -5.99
N THR A 149 0.42 18.03 -5.91
CA THR A 149 0.25 19.33 -5.25
C THR A 149 -0.88 19.34 -4.22
N ARG A 150 -1.99 18.65 -4.49
CA ARG A 150 -3.18 18.70 -3.63
C ARG A 150 -3.25 17.48 -2.73
N TRP A 151 -3.16 17.71 -1.43
CA TRP A 151 -3.42 16.69 -0.40
C TRP A 151 -4.91 16.54 -0.15
N LEU A 152 -5.36 15.29 -0.06
CA LEU A 152 -6.74 14.93 0.20
C LEU A 152 -6.79 13.77 1.19
N ALA A 153 -7.35 14.00 2.37
CA ALA A 153 -7.76 12.93 3.26
C ALA A 153 -8.84 12.10 2.57
N ASP A 154 -8.82 10.79 2.77
CA ASP A 154 -9.83 9.87 2.26
C ASP A 154 -11.22 10.27 2.79
N PRO A 155 -12.16 10.67 1.91
CA PRO A 155 -13.51 11.04 2.32
C PRO A 155 -14.32 9.89 2.92
N GLY A 156 -13.95 8.64 2.61
CA GLY A 156 -14.63 7.43 3.09
C GLY A 156 -14.04 6.85 4.37
N ALA A 157 -12.93 7.38 4.87
CA ALA A 157 -12.28 6.92 6.09
C ALA A 157 -12.53 7.87 7.28
N PRO A 158 -12.52 7.35 8.52
CA PRO A 158 -12.46 8.20 9.70
C PRO A 158 -11.27 9.18 9.61
N ARG A 159 -11.52 10.47 9.85
CA ARG A 159 -10.44 11.46 9.96
C ARG A 159 -9.57 11.12 11.16
N ALA A 160 -8.27 11.39 11.08
CA ALA A 160 -7.45 11.42 12.28
C ALA A 160 -8.03 12.47 13.24
N ALA A 161 -8.23 12.09 14.50
CA ALA A 161 -8.47 13.08 15.55
C ALA A 161 -7.21 13.92 15.67
N ASP A 162 -7.34 15.18 15.27
CA ASP A 162 -6.43 16.30 15.46
C ASP A 162 -5.01 16.11 14.94
N ASP A 163 -4.76 16.70 13.78
CA ASP A 163 -3.43 17.04 13.30
C ASP A 163 -3.03 18.42 13.85
N ASP A 164 -2.13 18.41 14.84
CA ASP A 164 -1.45 19.58 15.43
C ASP A 164 -0.78 20.55 14.40
N PHE A 165 -0.85 20.25 13.09
CA PHE A 165 -0.25 21.03 12.01
C PHE A 165 -1.11 21.15 10.73
N GLY A 166 -2.41 20.82 10.75
CA GLY A 166 -3.37 21.16 9.68
C GLY A 166 -3.13 20.54 8.29
N THR A 167 -2.45 19.39 8.20
CA THR A 167 -2.32 18.62 6.96
C THR A 167 -3.30 17.45 6.92
N PRO A 168 -4.29 17.45 6.00
CA PRO A 168 -5.37 16.48 6.00
C PRO A 168 -4.86 15.04 5.82
N ASN A 169 -5.12 14.17 6.82
CA ASN A 169 -4.81 12.74 6.78
C ASN A 169 -5.95 11.86 7.33
N SER A 170 -5.96 10.60 6.89
CA SER A 170 -6.93 9.57 7.28
C SER A 170 -6.23 8.45 8.05
N VAL A 171 -6.98 7.74 8.88
CA VAL A 171 -6.46 6.61 9.67
C VAL A 171 -7.08 5.31 9.19
N LEU A 172 -6.24 4.31 8.91
CA LEU A 172 -6.61 2.95 8.61
C LEU A 172 -6.11 2.01 9.71
N THR A 173 -7.01 1.17 10.24
CA THR A 173 -6.65 0.07 11.14
C THR A 173 -6.85 -1.25 10.41
N VAL A 174 -5.77 -2.03 10.32
CA VAL A 174 -5.77 -3.37 9.72
C VAL A 174 -5.77 -4.39 10.86
N GLY A 175 -6.81 -5.22 10.92
CA GLY A 175 -6.94 -6.31 11.89
C GLY A 175 -6.07 -7.53 11.52
N THR A 176 -5.90 -8.42 12.48
CA THR A 176 -5.27 -9.75 12.33
C THR A 176 -6.19 -10.75 11.66
#